data_AF-K2BKR5-F1
#
_entry.id   AF-K2BKR5-F1
#
_cell.length_a   1.000
_cell.length_b   1.000
_cell.length_c   1.000
_cell.angle_alpha   90.00
_cell.angle_beta   90.00
_cell.angle_gamma   90.00
#
_symmetry.space_group_name_H-M   'P 1'
#
loop_
_entity.id
_entity.type
_entity.pdbx_description
1 polymer ?
#
loop_
_entity_poly.entity_id
_entity_poly.type
_entity_poly.pdbx_seq_one_letter_code
_entity_poly.pdbx_strand_id
1 'polypeptide(L)'
;MHPGNIFVAGKPEDPHYILVDFGIMGSLSNQDQRYLAENLLAFFKRDYRRVAELHLESGWIASNVRIEEFEAAMRTVCEPLFGKALHEISFGQLLLQLIHTAQEFHIIIQPQLLLIQKTLLNVEGLARQLHPKLDLLKTAKPFVERWMKKQLGFRAFLRKIKENLPYWAEKFPDFPDLIYLALQKYIRRN
;
A
#
# COMPACT_ATOMS: atom_id res chain seq x y z
N MET A 1 -9.47 9.35 -12.45
CA MET A 1 -10.89 9.08 -12.77
C MET A 1 -11.76 10.27 -12.35
N HIS A 2 -12.74 10.68 -13.18
CA HIS A 2 -13.69 11.78 -12.92
C HIS A 2 -15.10 11.20 -12.72
N PRO A 3 -15.99 11.80 -11.89
CA PRO A 3 -17.32 11.23 -11.64
C PRO A 3 -18.15 11.03 -12.91
N GLY A 4 -17.99 11.90 -13.91
CA GLY A 4 -18.64 11.78 -15.22
C GLY A 4 -18.25 10.53 -16.03
N ASN A 5 -17.25 9.77 -15.58
CA ASN A 5 -16.81 8.53 -16.23
C ASN A 5 -17.34 7.27 -15.53
N ILE A 6 -18.20 7.42 -14.51
CA ILE A 6 -18.83 6.33 -13.76
C ILE A 6 -20.34 6.41 -13.97
N PHE A 7 -20.92 5.36 -14.53
CA PHE A 7 -22.37 5.22 -14.68
C PHE A 7 -22.85 4.07 -13.81
N VAL A 8 -24.11 4.15 -13.38
CA VAL A 8 -24.79 3.07 -12.66
C VAL A 8 -25.86 2.51 -13.59
N ALA A 9 -25.86 1.20 -13.76
CA ALA A 9 -26.86 0.48 -14.55
C ALA A 9 -27.33 -0.75 -13.79
N GLY A 10 -28.35 -1.43 -14.31
CA GLY A 10 -28.99 -2.57 -13.65
C GLY A 10 -30.21 -2.18 -12.84
N LYS A 11 -30.76 -3.16 -12.11
CA LYS A 11 -31.92 -2.94 -11.26
C LYS A 11 -31.50 -2.31 -9.93
N PRO A 12 -32.38 -1.57 -9.23
CA PRO A 12 -32.07 -1.00 -7.92
C PRO A 12 -31.58 -2.04 -6.89
N GLU A 13 -31.99 -3.30 -7.03
CA GLU A 13 -31.60 -4.37 -6.12
C GLU A 13 -30.23 -4.99 -6.45
N ASP A 14 -29.72 -4.79 -7.68
CA ASP A 14 -28.41 -5.29 -8.13
C ASP A 14 -27.77 -4.28 -9.11
N PRO A 15 -27.34 -3.12 -8.59
CA PRO A 15 -26.71 -2.10 -9.41
C PRO A 15 -25.27 -2.50 -9.74
N HIS A 16 -24.84 -2.22 -10.97
CA HIS A 16 -23.45 -2.36 -11.39
C HIS A 16 -22.88 -1.03 -11.90
N TYR A 17 -21.60 -0.83 -11.67
CA TYR A 17 -20.86 0.33 -12.15
C TYR A 17 -20.30 0.08 -13.55
N ILE A 18 -20.48 1.05 -14.44
CA ILE A 18 -19.88 1.09 -15.78
C ILE A 18 -18.83 2.20 -15.79
N LEU A 19 -17.60 1.84 -16.14
CA LEU A 19 -16.47 2.77 -16.26
C LEU A 19 -16.17 2.97 -17.76
N VAL A 20 -16.10 4.23 -18.21
CA VAL A 20 -15.95 4.54 -19.65
C VAL A 20 -14.61 5.17 -20.04
N ASP A 21 -13.84 5.66 -19.08
CA ASP A 21 -12.56 6.35 -19.34
C ASP A 21 -11.41 5.69 -18.60
N PHE A 22 -10.41 5.27 -19.38
CA PHE A 22 -9.16 4.64 -18.95
C PHE A 22 -7.93 5.41 -19.45
N GLY A 23 -8.07 6.70 -19.78
CA GLY A 23 -7.00 7.52 -20.35
C GLY A 23 -5.84 7.81 -19.39
N ILE A 24 -6.06 7.72 -18.07
CA ILE A 24 -5.03 7.85 -17.04
C ILE A 24 -4.97 6.56 -16.23
N MET A 25 -4.14 5.62 -16.68
CA MET A 25 -3.88 4.35 -16.00
C MET A 25 -2.39 4.25 -15.65
N GLY A 26 -2.11 3.73 -14.45
CA GLY A 26 -0.77 3.38 -14.01
C GLY A 26 -0.66 1.87 -13.78
N SER A 27 0.54 1.32 -13.93
CA SER A 27 0.85 -0.06 -13.56
C SER A 27 1.62 -0.08 -12.24
N LEU A 28 1.37 -1.10 -11.41
CA LEU A 28 2.10 -1.32 -10.16
C LEU A 28 2.72 -2.71 -10.22
N SER A 29 4.02 -2.82 -9.92
CA SER A 29 4.68 -4.12 -9.83
C SER A 29 4.12 -4.93 -8.65
N ASN A 30 4.36 -6.24 -8.62
CA ASN A 30 3.96 -7.07 -7.47
C ASN A 30 4.61 -6.60 -6.16
N GLN A 31 5.81 -6.01 -6.23
CA GLN A 31 6.50 -5.47 -5.07
C GLN A 31 5.82 -4.19 -4.58
N ASP A 32 5.45 -3.28 -5.48
CA ASP A 32 4.72 -2.04 -5.14
C ASP A 32 3.34 -2.36 -4.56
N GLN A 33 2.63 -3.33 -5.14
CA GLN A 33 1.34 -3.78 -4.64
C GLN A 33 1.45 -4.32 -3.21
N ARG A 34 2.49 -5.11 -2.93
CA ARG A 34 2.74 -5.65 -1.58
C ARG A 34 3.10 -4.54 -0.60
N TYR A 35 4.00 -3.64 -0.98
CA TYR A 35 4.39 -2.48 -0.19
C TYR A 35 3.17 -1.61 0.18
N LEU A 36 2.32 -1.29 -0.80
CA LEU A 36 1.11 -0.50 -0.60
C LEU A 36 0.13 -1.25 0.32
N ALA A 37 -0.01 -2.56 0.17
CA ALA A 37 -0.87 -3.39 1.00
C ALA A 37 -0.43 -3.41 2.46
N GLU A 38 0.86 -3.59 2.71
CA GLU A 38 1.44 -3.60 4.06
C GLU A 38 1.32 -2.22 4.72
N ASN A 39 1.59 -1.13 3.98
CA ASN A 39 1.44 0.23 4.48
C ASN A 39 0.00 0.59 4.82
N LEU A 40 -0.96 0.26 3.94
CA LEU A 40 -2.37 0.53 4.20
C LEU A 40 -2.85 -0.24 5.44
N LEU A 41 -2.41 -1.48 5.64
CA LEU A 41 -2.77 -2.24 6.85
C LEU A 41 -2.22 -1.63 8.11
N ALA A 42 -0.92 -1.32 8.10
CA ALA A 42 -0.24 -0.71 9.23
C ALA A 42 -0.96 0.59 9.60
N PHE A 43 -1.30 1.41 8.61
CA PHE A 43 -2.13 2.60 8.78
C PHE A 43 -3.51 2.28 9.41
N PHE A 44 -4.29 1.32 8.87
CA PHE A 44 -5.60 0.95 9.45
C PHE A 44 -5.53 0.39 10.87
N LYS A 45 -4.42 -0.25 11.22
CA LYS A 45 -4.14 -0.76 12.57
C LYS A 45 -3.55 0.30 13.49
N ARG A 46 -3.31 1.52 13.00
CA ARG A 46 -2.61 2.60 13.71
C ARG A 46 -1.19 2.22 14.13
N ASP A 47 -0.59 1.30 13.39
CA ASP A 47 0.79 0.85 13.57
C ASP A 47 1.73 1.75 12.76
N TYR A 48 1.90 2.98 13.24
CA TYR A 48 2.73 3.99 12.58
C TYR A 48 4.21 3.60 12.57
N ARG A 49 4.65 2.79 13.55
CA ARG A 49 6.00 2.25 13.58
C ARG A 49 6.23 1.30 12.42
N ARG A 50 5.29 0.37 12.15
CA ARG A 50 5.39 -0.50 10.97
C ARG A 50 5.35 0.29 9.66
N VAL A 51 4.57 1.37 9.58
CA VAL A 51 4.59 2.27 8.42
C VAL A 51 6.01 2.83 8.21
N ALA A 52 6.66 3.33 9.27
CA ALA A 52 8.01 3.84 9.20
C ALA A 52 9.05 2.78 8.78
N GLU A 53 8.98 1.58 9.38
CA GLU A 53 9.85 0.45 9.04
C GLU A 53 9.70 0.03 7.57
N LEU A 54 8.47 -0.02 7.04
CA LEU A 54 8.22 -0.36 5.64
C LEU A 54 8.85 0.64 4.66
N HIS A 55 8.86 1.93 5.00
CA HIS A 55 9.49 2.97 4.19
C HIS A 55 11.02 2.88 4.23
N LEU A 56 11.60 2.36 5.32
CA LEU A 56 13.02 2.03 5.41
C LEU A 56 13.36 0.75 4.62
N GLU A 57 12.61 -0.33 4.81
CA GLU A 57 12.79 -1.64 4.13
C GLU A 57 12.72 -1.52 2.60
N SER A 58 11.91 -0.60 2.11
CA SER A 58 11.76 -0.34 0.68
C SER A 58 12.88 0.52 0.08
N GLY A 59 13.75 1.12 0.91
CA GLY A 59 14.84 1.99 0.48
C GLY A 59 14.41 3.42 0.13
N TRP A 60 13.22 3.85 0.54
CA TRP A 60 12.66 5.17 0.22
C TRP A 60 13.02 6.22 1.28
N ILE A 61 13.30 5.76 2.50
CA ILE A 61 13.90 6.53 3.57
C ILE A 61 15.41 6.23 3.59
N ALA A 62 16.23 7.29 3.55
CA ALA A 62 17.66 7.14 3.78
C ALA A 62 17.93 6.69 5.23
N SER A 63 18.91 5.83 5.44
CA SER A 63 19.20 5.21 6.75
C SER A 63 19.60 6.19 7.87
N ASN A 64 19.77 7.47 7.55
CA ASN A 64 20.06 8.56 8.48
C ASN A 64 18.80 9.20 9.08
N VAL A 65 17.60 8.83 8.63
CA VAL A 65 16.34 9.38 9.15
C VAL A 65 16.00 8.73 10.50
N ARG A 66 15.61 9.56 11.47
CA ARG A 66 15.13 9.10 12.79
C ARG A 66 13.71 8.54 12.65
N ILE A 67 13.60 7.22 12.76
CA ILE A 67 12.34 6.47 12.59
C ILE A 67 11.27 6.97 13.58
N GLU A 68 11.66 7.28 14.81
CA GLU A 68 10.77 7.78 15.86
C GLU A 68 10.12 9.11 15.49
N GLU A 69 10.85 9.99 14.79
CA GLU A 69 10.33 11.29 14.36
C GLU A 69 9.35 11.15 13.21
N PHE A 70 9.65 10.28 12.25
CA PHE A 70 8.74 9.97 11.17
C PHE A 70 7.45 9.32 11.69
N GLU A 71 7.56 8.41 12.67
CA GLU A 71 6.42 7.82 13.36
C GLU A 71 5.55 8.90 14.01
N ALA A 72 6.15 9.82 14.77
CA ALA A 72 5.44 10.89 15.45
C ALA A 72 4.73 11.84 14.46
N ALA A 73 5.40 12.20 13.36
CA ALA A 73 4.82 13.03 12.31
C ALA A 73 3.64 12.32 11.64
N MET A 74 3.79 11.05 11.28
CA MET A 74 2.72 10.24 10.70
C MET A 74 1.52 10.13 11.66
N ARG A 75 1.76 9.88 12.94
CA ARG A 75 0.71 9.82 13.97
C ARG A 75 -0.07 11.14 14.05
N THR A 76 0.63 12.27 14.03
CA THR A 76 0.04 13.62 14.11
C THR A 76 -0.88 13.90 12.93
N VAL A 77 -0.49 13.47 11.72
CA VAL A 77 -1.28 13.65 10.50
C VAL A 77 -2.46 12.67 10.44
N CYS A 78 -2.29 11.44 10.94
CA CYS A 78 -3.24 10.34 10.73
C CYS A 78 -4.31 10.19 11.81
N GLU A 79 -3.97 10.40 13.09
CA GLU A 79 -4.91 10.20 14.21
C GLU A 79 -6.21 11.04 14.10
N PRO A 80 -6.16 12.32 13.67
CA PRO A 80 -7.36 13.16 13.58
C PRO A 80 -8.46 12.65 12.64
N LEU A 81 -8.19 11.64 11.82
CA LEU A 81 -9.11 11.08 10.83
C LEU A 81 -9.99 9.97 11.39
N PHE A 82 -9.49 9.24 12.39
CA PHE A 82 -10.15 8.00 12.80
C PHE A 82 -11.47 8.30 13.50
N GLY A 83 -12.53 7.63 13.04
CA GLY A 83 -13.87 7.77 13.61
C GLY A 83 -14.62 9.03 13.20
N LYS A 84 -14.08 9.82 12.27
CA LYS A 84 -14.79 10.98 11.69
C LYS A 84 -15.55 10.60 10.43
N ALA A 85 -16.68 11.26 10.22
CA ALA A 85 -17.45 11.13 8.99
C ALA A 85 -16.80 11.91 7.85
N LEU A 86 -17.06 11.49 6.60
CA LEU A 86 -16.47 12.07 5.40
C LEU A 86 -16.70 13.58 5.24
N HIS A 87 -17.80 14.12 5.76
CA HIS A 87 -18.05 15.56 5.73
C HIS A 87 -17.15 16.37 6.69
N GLU A 88 -16.54 15.71 7.70
CA GLU A 88 -15.71 16.33 8.74
C GLU A 88 -14.21 16.28 8.43
N ILE A 89 -13.80 15.48 7.43
CA ILE A 89 -12.40 15.29 7.05
C ILE A 89 -12.22 15.53 5.56
N SER A 90 -11.12 16.17 5.15
CA SER A 90 -10.71 16.21 3.74
C SER A 90 -9.65 15.16 3.47
N PHE A 91 -10.02 14.11 2.74
CA PHE A 91 -9.08 13.04 2.38
C PHE A 91 -8.01 13.55 1.41
N GLY A 92 -8.39 14.48 0.53
CA GLY A 92 -7.45 15.24 -0.29
C GLY A 92 -6.39 16.02 0.48
N GLN A 93 -6.79 16.80 1.48
CA GLN A 93 -5.85 17.57 2.32
C GLN A 93 -4.97 16.65 3.16
N LEU A 94 -5.54 15.55 3.67
CA LEU A 94 -4.75 14.53 4.35
C LEU A 94 -3.65 13.98 3.45
N LEU A 95 -3.98 13.57 2.23
CA LEU A 95 -2.99 12.97 1.34
C LEU A 95 -1.88 13.97 1.00
N LEU A 96 -2.23 15.26 0.87
CA LEU A 96 -1.26 16.35 0.73
C LEU A 96 -0.35 16.47 1.97
N GLN A 97 -0.91 16.42 3.17
CA GLN A 97 -0.14 16.45 4.41
C GLN A 97 0.80 15.26 4.52
N LEU A 98 0.34 14.04 4.19
CA LEU A 98 1.17 12.85 4.16
C LEU A 98 2.33 12.95 3.16
N ILE A 99 2.05 13.46 1.95
CA ILE A 99 3.06 13.72 0.93
C ILE A 99 4.07 14.75 1.43
N HIS A 100 3.60 15.85 2.02
CA HIS A 100 4.47 16.91 2.53
C HIS A 100 5.36 16.42 3.67
N THR A 101 4.78 15.73 4.65
CA THR A 101 5.54 15.08 5.72
C THR A 101 6.57 14.12 5.14
N ALA A 102 6.21 13.26 4.19
CA ALA A 102 7.19 12.38 3.55
C ALA A 102 8.34 13.16 2.86
N GLN A 103 8.05 14.30 2.22
CA GLN A 103 9.07 15.17 1.63
C GLN A 103 10.00 15.81 2.68
N GLU A 104 9.50 16.20 3.86
CA GLU A 104 10.32 16.72 4.97
C GLU A 104 11.36 15.70 5.44
N PHE A 105 11.04 14.41 5.34
CA PHE A 105 11.95 13.30 5.64
C PHE A 105 12.77 12.84 4.43
N HIS A 106 12.84 13.65 3.36
CA HIS A 106 13.57 13.38 2.12
C HIS A 106 13.17 12.07 1.41
N ILE A 107 11.92 11.63 1.59
CA ILE A 107 11.37 10.46 0.91
C ILE A 107 11.07 10.83 -0.54
N ILE A 108 11.63 10.08 -1.49
CA ILE A 108 11.38 10.31 -2.93
C ILE A 108 10.03 9.70 -3.31
N ILE A 109 8.96 10.48 -3.34
CA ILE A 109 7.65 9.97 -3.74
C ILE A 109 7.61 9.75 -5.25
N GLN A 110 7.22 8.55 -5.69
CA GLN A 110 7.07 8.26 -7.12
C GLN A 110 5.90 9.06 -7.71
N PRO A 111 6.06 9.67 -8.91
CA PRO A 111 5.03 10.47 -9.55
C PRO A 111 3.70 9.74 -9.76
N GLN A 112 3.74 8.42 -9.94
CA GLN A 112 2.54 7.59 -10.12
C GLN A 112 1.62 7.57 -8.89
N LEU A 113 2.16 7.83 -7.69
CA LEU A 113 1.37 7.94 -6.47
C LEU A 113 0.62 9.27 -6.39
N LEU A 114 1.11 10.33 -7.06
CA LEU A 114 0.40 11.60 -7.19
C LEU A 114 -0.84 11.49 -8.10
N LEU A 115 -0.86 10.56 -9.05
CA LEU A 115 -2.03 10.33 -9.91
C LEU A 115 -3.23 9.77 -9.12
N ILE A 116 -2.95 9.03 -8.04
CA ILE A 116 -3.97 8.50 -7.13
C ILE A 116 -4.68 9.66 -6.42
N GLN A 117 -3.96 10.74 -6.08
CA GLN A 117 -4.52 11.92 -5.41
C GLN A 117 -5.67 12.56 -6.20
N LYS A 118 -5.47 12.83 -7.50
CA LYS A 118 -6.52 13.45 -8.33
C LYS A 118 -7.76 12.57 -8.42
N THR A 119 -7.56 11.26 -8.46
CA THR A 119 -8.66 10.30 -8.47
C THR A 119 -9.40 10.26 -7.13
N LEU A 120 -8.66 10.25 -6.01
CA LEU A 120 -9.24 10.26 -4.67
C LEU A 120 -10.04 11.53 -4.38
N LEU A 121 -9.51 12.70 -4.76
CA LEU A 121 -10.22 13.99 -4.63
C LEU A 121 -11.57 13.98 -5.34
N ASN A 122 -11.59 13.48 -6.58
CA ASN A 122 -12.80 13.39 -7.38
C ASN A 122 -13.83 12.42 -6.80
N VAL A 123 -13.37 11.26 -6.32
CA VAL A 123 -14.23 10.25 -5.69
C VAL A 123 -14.75 10.72 -4.33
N GLU A 124 -13.94 11.46 -3.56
CA GLU A 124 -14.36 12.06 -2.29
C GLU A 124 -15.52 13.03 -2.48
N GLY A 125 -15.45 13.92 -3.48
CA GLY A 125 -16.53 14.85 -3.78
C GLY A 125 -17.86 14.14 -4.06
N LEU A 126 -17.83 13.08 -4.87
CA LEU A 126 -18.99 12.25 -5.15
C LEU A 126 -19.50 11.52 -3.89
N ALA A 127 -18.60 10.92 -3.11
CA ALA A 127 -18.96 10.19 -1.90
C ALA A 127 -19.59 11.11 -0.83
N ARG A 128 -19.14 12.36 -0.72
CA ARG A 128 -19.77 13.35 0.17
C ARG A 128 -21.20 13.70 -0.25
N GLN A 129 -21.47 13.79 -1.55
CA GLN A 129 -22.81 14.06 -2.05
C GLN A 129 -23.76 12.87 -1.81
N LEU A 130 -23.27 11.64 -1.99
CA LEU A 130 -24.08 10.43 -1.87
C LEU A 130 -24.27 9.96 -0.43
N HIS A 131 -23.21 10.01 0.39
CA HIS A 131 -23.21 9.47 1.74
C HIS A 131 -22.31 10.29 2.69
N PRO A 132 -22.72 11.51 3.09
CA PRO A 132 -21.87 12.43 3.87
C PRO A 132 -21.47 11.90 5.25
N LYS A 133 -22.26 11.01 5.84
CA LYS A 133 -22.00 10.37 7.15
C LYS A 133 -21.12 9.12 7.06
N LEU A 134 -20.55 8.83 5.89
CA LEU A 134 -19.73 7.64 5.68
C LEU A 134 -18.43 7.75 6.48
N ASP A 135 -18.14 6.76 7.32
CA ASP A 135 -16.79 6.57 7.86
C ASP A 135 -15.96 5.80 6.82
N LEU A 136 -15.13 6.54 6.08
CA LEU A 136 -14.32 5.99 5.00
C LEU A 136 -13.37 4.90 5.52
N LEU A 137 -12.73 5.14 6.66
CA LEU A 137 -11.71 4.24 7.19
C LEU A 137 -12.30 2.91 7.64
N LYS A 138 -13.41 2.97 8.37
CA LYS A 138 -14.15 1.78 8.80
C LYS A 138 -14.68 0.99 7.61
N THR A 139 -15.16 1.68 6.58
CA THR A 139 -15.75 1.05 5.38
C THR A 139 -14.69 0.43 4.48
N ALA A 140 -13.52 1.06 4.34
CA ALA A 140 -12.44 0.60 3.46
C ALA A 140 -11.65 -0.59 4.06
N LYS A 141 -11.50 -0.66 5.39
CA LYS A 141 -10.75 -1.70 6.10
C LYS A 141 -10.99 -3.13 5.59
N PRO A 142 -12.23 -3.65 5.48
CA PRO A 142 -12.46 -5.03 5.03
C PRO A 142 -12.03 -5.28 3.57
N PHE A 143 -12.05 -4.25 2.71
CA PHE A 143 -11.58 -4.39 1.33
C PHE A 143 -10.07 -4.54 1.27
N VAL A 144 -9.34 -3.74 2.05
CA VAL A 144 -7.89 -3.82 2.16
C VAL A 144 -7.46 -5.15 2.76
N GLU A 145 -8.09 -5.60 3.85
CA GLU A 145 -7.78 -6.91 4.44
C GLU A 145 -7.99 -8.08 3.46
N ARG A 146 -9.05 -8.04 2.65
CA ARG A 146 -9.27 -9.02 1.58
C ARG A 146 -8.22 -8.93 0.49
N TRP A 147 -7.85 -7.72 0.07
CA TRP A 147 -6.82 -7.52 -0.93
C TRP A 147 -5.46 -8.04 -0.45
N MET A 148 -5.11 -7.78 0.81
CA MET A 148 -3.90 -8.33 1.42
C MET A 148 -3.88 -9.84 1.47
N LYS A 149 -4.99 -10.49 1.85
CA LYS A 149 -5.07 -11.96 1.82
C LYS A 149 -4.80 -12.52 0.43
N LYS A 150 -5.09 -11.77 -0.64
CA LYS A 150 -4.74 -12.15 -2.01
C LYS A 150 -3.26 -11.93 -2.32
N GLN A 151 -2.64 -10.86 -1.82
CA GLN A 151 -1.24 -10.54 -2.08
C GLN A 151 -0.25 -11.35 -1.22
N LEU A 152 -0.57 -11.54 0.06
CA LEU A 152 0.27 -12.20 1.06
C LEU A 152 -0.18 -13.64 1.38
N GLY A 153 -1.33 -14.07 0.87
CA GLY A 153 -1.90 -15.37 1.22
C GLY A 153 -1.12 -16.56 0.67
N PHE A 154 -1.40 -17.73 1.25
CA PHE A 154 -0.80 -19.03 0.88
C PHE A 154 -0.83 -19.31 -0.64
N ARG A 155 -1.85 -18.83 -1.37
CA ARG A 155 -1.92 -18.96 -2.84
C ARG A 155 -0.86 -18.13 -3.57
N ALA A 156 -0.57 -16.92 -3.11
CA ALA A 156 0.49 -16.09 -3.70
C ALA A 156 1.88 -16.68 -3.40
N PHE A 157 2.05 -17.24 -2.19
CA PHE A 157 3.25 -18.00 -1.83
C PHE A 157 3.44 -19.25 -2.69
N LEU A 158 2.39 -20.09 -2.85
CA LEU A 158 2.44 -21.27 -3.72
C LEU A 158 2.69 -20.93 -5.18
N ARG A 159 2.10 -19.83 -5.70
CA ARG A 159 2.39 -19.32 -7.04
C ARG A 159 3.86 -18.93 -7.19
N LYS A 160 4.42 -18.21 -6.21
CA LYS A 160 5.85 -17.88 -6.17
C LYS A 160 6.75 -19.11 -6.13
N ILE A 161 6.40 -20.12 -5.34
CA ILE A 161 7.14 -21.40 -5.33
C ILE A 161 7.10 -22.01 -6.72
N LYS A 162 5.92 -22.13 -7.33
CA LYS A 162 5.78 -22.72 -8.67
C LYS A 162 6.57 -21.98 -9.74
N GLU A 163 6.57 -20.64 -9.70
CA GLU A 163 7.29 -19.78 -10.65
C GLU A 163 8.82 -19.87 -10.46
N ASN A 164 9.30 -20.00 -9.22
CA ASN A 164 10.74 -20.10 -8.91
C ASN A 164 11.28 -21.54 -8.88
N LEU A 165 10.40 -22.55 -8.91
CA LEU A 165 10.77 -23.96 -8.87
C LEU A 165 11.77 -24.36 -9.98
N PRO A 166 11.63 -23.91 -11.24
CA PRO A 166 12.59 -24.23 -12.29
C PRO A 166 13.98 -23.65 -12.01
N TYR A 167 14.02 -22.40 -11.53
CA TYR A 167 15.25 -21.72 -11.16
C TYR A 167 15.94 -22.41 -9.96
N TRP A 168 15.16 -22.85 -8.97
CA TRP A 168 15.69 -23.61 -7.84
C TRP A 168 16.15 -25.00 -8.24
N ALA A 169 15.45 -25.68 -9.15
CA ALA A 169 15.85 -26.99 -9.66
C ALA A 169 17.17 -26.92 -10.44
N GLU A 170 17.41 -25.85 -11.19
CA GLU A 170 18.67 -25.60 -11.90
C GLU A 170 19.84 -25.32 -10.93
N LYS A 171 19.56 -24.66 -9.79
CA LYS A 171 20.56 -24.31 -8.76
C LYS A 171 20.74 -25.35 -7.66
N PHE A 172 19.83 -26.32 -7.56
CA PHE A 172 19.85 -27.37 -6.55
C PHE A 172 21.14 -28.23 -6.55
N PRO A 173 21.74 -28.55 -7.71
CA PRO A 173 23.00 -29.31 -7.74
C PRO A 173 24.19 -28.58 -7.09
N ASP A 174 24.21 -27.24 -7.10
CA ASP A 174 25.30 -26.42 -6.54
C ASP A 174 25.14 -26.15 -5.03
N PHE A 175 23.97 -26.48 -4.48
CA PHE A 175 23.60 -26.21 -3.09
C PHE A 175 24.45 -26.96 -2.04
N PRO A 176 24.79 -28.24 -2.24
CA PRO A 176 25.67 -28.99 -1.33
C PRO A 176 27.05 -28.34 -1.17
N ASP A 177 27.64 -27.88 -2.28
CA ASP A 177 28.98 -27.27 -2.28
C ASP A 177 28.98 -25.91 -1.59
N LEU A 178 27.94 -25.09 -1.77
CA LEU A 178 27.80 -23.81 -1.07
C LEU A 178 27.63 -23.97 0.44
N ILE A 179 26.86 -24.99 0.88
CA ILE A 179 26.70 -25.32 2.30
C ILE A 179 28.03 -25.82 2.88
N TYR A 180 28.73 -26.69 2.16
CA TYR A 180 30.03 -27.21 2.57
C TYR A 180 31.07 -26.09 2.73
N LEU A 181 31.15 -25.17 1.77
CA LEU A 181 32.03 -24.01 1.81
C LEU A 181 31.69 -23.03 2.93
N ALA A 182 30.39 -22.78 3.18
CA ALA A 182 29.94 -21.93 4.27
C ALA A 182 30.27 -22.53 5.65
N LEU A 183 30.08 -23.85 5.82
CA LEU A 183 30.43 -24.58 7.03
C LEU A 183 31.95 -24.60 7.27
N GLN A 184 32.75 -24.88 6.23
CA GLN A 184 34.21 -24.79 6.35
C GLN A 184 34.67 -23.38 6.75
N LYS A 185 34.09 -22.34 6.16
CA LYS A 185 34.43 -20.94 6.47
C LYS A 185 34.03 -20.54 7.88
N TYR A 186 32.94 -21.08 8.42
CA TYR A 186 32.52 -20.88 9.80
C TYR A 186 33.45 -21.61 10.79
N ILE A 187 33.81 -22.85 10.50
CA ILE A 187 34.73 -23.67 11.32
C ILE A 187 36.14 -23.07 11.35
N ARG A 188 36.60 -22.41 10.28
CA ARG A 188 37.92 -21.76 10.23
C ARG A 188 37.99 -20.40 10.95
N ARG A 189 36.83 -19.86 11.37
CA ARG A 189 36.71 -18.53 11.99
C ARG A 189 36.53 -18.58 13.52
N ASN A 190 36.34 -19.77 14.07
CA ASN A 190 36.39 -20.09 15.50
C ASN A 190 37.63 -20.94 15.79
#